data_AF-A0AB37AT16-F1
#
_entry.id   AF-A0AB37AT16-F1
#
_cell.length_a   1.000
_cell.length_b   1.000
_cell.length_c   1.000
_cell.angle_alpha   90.00
_cell.angle_beta   90.00
_cell.angle_gamma   90.00
#
_symmetry.space_group_name_H-M   'P 1'
#
loop_
_entity.id
_entity.type
_entity.pdbx_description
1 polymer ?
#
loop_
_entity_poly.entity_id
_entity_poly.type
_entity_poly.pdbx_seq_one_letter_code
_entity_poly.pdbx_strand_id
1 'polypeptide(L)' 'MSEILTEAEKSSIRAVAAGDRAQIEAARAAFNRAALEHGVDACVELQFMAEVLAPVPDLLLRSQYRAAVLKQTH' A
#
# COMPACT_ATOMS: atom_id res chain seq x y z
N MET A 1 -11.39 -15.97 -17.98
CA MET A 1 -10.72 -14.78 -17.43
C MET A 1 -10.38 -15.11 -16.00
N SER A 2 -9.10 -15.25 -15.67
CA SER A 2 -8.69 -15.43 -14.27
C SER A 2 -9.04 -14.15 -13.51
N GLU A 3 -9.70 -14.28 -12.38
CA GLU A 3 -9.94 -13.12 -11.51
C GLU A 3 -8.59 -12.65 -10.94
N ILE A 4 -8.30 -11.35 -11.07
CA ILE A 4 -7.08 -10.71 -10.55
C ILE A 4 -6.92 -11.01 -9.04
N LEU A 5 -8.05 -10.91 -8.32
CA LEU A 5 -8.19 -11.24 -6.91
C LEU A 5 -9.38 -12.18 -6.73
N THR A 6 -9.20 -13.19 -5.89
CA THR A 6 -10.29 -14.02 -5.39
C THR A 6 -11.19 -13.24 -4.43
N GLU A 7 -12.41 -13.71 -4.20
CA GLU A 7 -13.33 -13.07 -3.24
C GLU A 7 -12.79 -13.02 -1.81
N ALA A 8 -12.02 -14.03 -1.38
CA ALA A 8 -11.37 -14.02 -0.07
C ALA A 8 -10.32 -12.90 0.03
N GLU A 9 -9.51 -12.73 -1.02
CA GLU A 9 -8.49 -11.67 -1.08
C GLU A 9 -9.13 -10.27 -1.12
N LYS A 10 -10.20 -10.09 -1.91
CA LYS A 10 -10.98 -8.84 -1.90
C LYS A 10 -11.56 -8.55 -0.52
N SER A 11 -12.09 -9.57 0.16
CA SER A 11 -12.64 -9.44 1.51
C SER A 11 -11.57 -8.99 2.51
N SER A 12 -10.38 -9.57 2.49
CA SER A 12 -9.27 -9.15 3.37
C SER A 12 -8.83 -7.71 3.08
N ILE A 13 -8.71 -7.31 1.81
CA ILE A 13 -8.34 -5.93 1.45
C ILE A 13 -9.42 -4.92 1.90
N ARG A 14 -10.70 -5.25 1.70
CA ARG A 14 -11.82 -4.40 2.13
C ARG A 14 -11.93 -4.30 3.65
N ALA A 15 -11.58 -5.36 4.38
CA ALA A 15 -11.49 -5.31 5.83
C ALA A 15 -10.40 -4.34 6.30
N VAL A 16 -9.23 -4.31 5.63
CA VAL A 16 -8.19 -3.30 5.89
C VAL A 16 -8.70 -1.89 5.59
N ALA A 17 -9.45 -1.69 4.50
CA ALA A 17 -10.09 -0.41 4.19
C ALA A 17 -11.12 0.03 5.25
N ALA A 18 -11.81 -0.92 5.88
CA ALA A 18 -12.70 -0.68 7.01
C ALA A 18 -11.97 -0.46 8.36
N GLY A 19 -10.63 -0.54 8.36
CA GLY A 19 -9.80 -0.31 9.54
C GLY A 19 -9.41 -1.57 10.32
N ASP A 20 -9.76 -2.77 9.85
CA ASP A 20 -9.36 -4.02 10.47
C ASP A 20 -7.88 -4.34 10.16
N ARG A 21 -7.01 -3.95 11.09
CA ARG A 21 -5.56 -4.18 10.98
C ARG A 21 -5.18 -5.65 11.11
N ALA A 22 -6.05 -6.53 11.63
CA ALA A 22 -5.75 -7.95 11.71
C ALA A 22 -5.63 -8.60 10.32
N GLN A 23 -6.25 -8.00 9.31
CA GLN A 23 -6.25 -8.50 7.94
C GLN A 23 -5.06 -7.99 7.10
N ILE A 24 -4.18 -7.15 7.66
CA ILE A 24 -3.15 -6.46 6.86
C ILE A 24 -2.14 -7.41 6.21
N GLU A 25 -1.75 -8.50 6.87
CA GLU A 25 -0.82 -9.49 6.30
C GLU A 25 -1.47 -10.32 5.19
N ALA A 26 -2.75 -10.70 5.37
CA ALA A 26 -3.50 -11.40 4.33
C ALA A 26 -3.71 -10.52 3.10
N ALA A 27 -4.10 -9.25 3.30
CA ALA A 27 -4.25 -8.27 2.24
C ALA A 27 -2.92 -7.95 1.52
N ARG A 28 -1.81 -7.87 2.27
CA ARG A 28 -0.46 -7.68 1.70
C ARG A 28 -0.01 -8.88 0.87
N ALA A 29 -0.28 -10.11 1.33
CA ALA A 29 0.02 -11.31 0.55
C ALA A 29 -0.75 -11.33 -0.78
N ALA A 30 -2.04 -11.00 -0.74
CA ALA A 30 -2.87 -10.86 -1.93
C ALA A 30 -2.34 -9.79 -2.90
N PHE A 31 -1.98 -8.61 -2.38
CA PHE A 31 -1.40 -7.52 -3.16
C PHE A 31 -0.08 -7.95 -3.83
N ASN A 32 0.85 -8.52 -3.08
CA ASN A 32 2.16 -8.91 -3.61
C ASN A 32 2.03 -9.94 -4.74
N ARG A 33 1.09 -10.89 -4.64
CA ARG A 33 0.81 -11.87 -5.68
C ARG A 33 0.22 -11.21 -6.93
N ALA A 34 -0.87 -10.47 -6.78
CA ALA A 34 -1.64 -9.96 -7.91
C ALA A 34 -0.99 -8.75 -8.60
N ALA A 35 -0.33 -7.85 -7.85
CA ALA A 35 0.35 -6.68 -8.42
C ALA A 35 1.56 -7.07 -9.27
N LEU A 36 2.24 -8.18 -8.94
CA LEU A 36 3.36 -8.70 -9.73
C LEU A 36 2.90 -9.23 -11.09
N GLU A 37 1.74 -9.89 -11.13
CA GLU A 37 1.21 -10.54 -12.35
C GLU A 37 0.42 -9.58 -13.25
N HIS A 38 -0.36 -8.67 -12.64
CA HIS A 38 -1.34 -7.86 -13.37
C HIS A 38 -1.04 -6.36 -13.34
N GLY A 39 -0.14 -5.89 -12.48
CA GLY A 39 0.07 -4.47 -12.22
C GLY A 39 -0.87 -3.91 -11.14
N VAL A 40 -0.46 -2.80 -10.53
CA VAL A 40 -1.19 -2.13 -9.43
C VAL A 40 -2.48 -1.46 -9.91
N ASP A 41 -2.50 -1.02 -11.17
CA ASP A 41 -3.63 -0.33 -11.80
C ASP A 41 -4.75 -1.29 -12.26
N ALA A 42 -4.54 -2.60 -12.16
CA ALA A 42 -5.46 -3.63 -12.65
C ALA A 42 -6.81 -3.67 -11.91
N CYS A 43 -6.87 -3.26 -10.63
CA CYS A 43 -8.12 -3.05 -9.89
C CYS A 43 -7.98 -2.10 -8.69
N VAL A 44 -9.11 -1.60 -8.21
CA VAL A 44 -9.16 -0.59 -7.13
C VAL A 44 -8.60 -1.10 -5.81
N GLU A 45 -8.78 -2.39 -5.50
CA GLU A 45 -8.23 -3.01 -4.30
C GLU A 45 -6.69 -2.98 -4.29
N LEU A 46 -6.04 -3.14 -5.45
CA LEU A 46 -4.57 -3.06 -5.55
C LEU A 46 -4.07 -1.63 -5.44
N GLN A 47 -4.77 -0.65 -6.03
CA GLN A 47 -4.43 0.77 -5.87
C GLN A 47 -4.49 1.20 -4.40
N PHE A 48 -5.56 0.81 -3.69
CA PHE A 48 -5.69 1.05 -2.26
C PHE A 48 -4.52 0.44 -1.47
N MET A 49 -4.19 -0.83 -1.71
CA MET A 49 -3.07 -1.47 -1.01
C MET A 49 -1.72 -0.82 -1.35
N ALA A 50 -1.52 -0.33 -2.57
CA ALA A 50 -0.32 0.41 -2.92
C ALA A 50 -0.16 1.69 -2.07
N GLU A 51 -1.26 2.41 -1.82
CA GLU A 51 -1.26 3.57 -0.92
C GLU A 51 -1.01 3.17 0.54
N VAL A 52 -1.64 2.10 1.02
CA VAL A 52 -1.46 1.59 2.39
C VAL A 52 -0.04 1.10 2.66
N LEU A 53 0.57 0.41 1.68
CA LEU A 53 1.87 -0.25 1.82
C LEU A 53 3.05 0.66 1.50
N ALA A 54 2.86 1.60 0.59
CA ALA A 54 3.80 2.66 0.29
C ALA A 54 3.12 4.00 0.56
N PRO A 55 2.81 4.33 1.83
CA PRO A 55 2.26 5.62 2.17
C PRO A 55 3.24 6.64 1.63
N VAL A 56 2.82 7.41 0.62
CA VAL A 56 3.68 8.38 -0.04
C VAL A 56 4.20 9.26 1.09
N PRO A 57 5.51 9.19 1.40
CA PRO A 57 6.03 9.92 2.52
C PRO A 57 5.86 11.38 2.16
N ASP A 58 5.25 12.14 3.06
CA ASP A 58 5.10 13.59 2.92
C ASP A 58 6.44 14.16 2.44
N LEU A 59 6.48 14.47 1.14
CA LEU A 59 7.71 14.85 0.45
C LEU A 59 8.20 16.19 1.00
N LEU A 60 7.27 17.02 1.48
CA LEU A 60 7.55 18.26 2.18
C LEU A 60 8.21 17.97 3.53
N LEU A 61 7.65 17.09 4.36
CA LEU A 61 8.23 16.69 5.64
C LEU A 61 9.63 16.08 5.47
N ARG A 62 9.83 15.23 4.47
CA ARG A 62 11.16 14.68 4.14
C ARG A 62 12.15 15.77 3.73
N SER A 63 11.72 16.73 2.92
CA SER A 63 12.57 17.87 2.53
C SER A 63 12.96 18.73 3.74
N GLN A 64 12.02 18.96 4.67
CA GLN A 64 12.24 19.74 5.90
C GLN A 64 13.22 19.04 6.84
N TYR A 65 13.07 17.73 7.07
CA TYR A 65 14.03 16.97 7.86
C TYR A 65 15.43 16.98 7.24
N ARG A 66 15.54 16.81 5.92
CA ARG A 66 16.83 16.90 5.22
C ARG A 66 17.49 18.26 5.42
N ALA A 67 16.72 19.34 5.27
CA ALA A 67 17.21 20.70 5.49
C ALA A 67 17.63 20.94 6.95
N ALA A 68 16.86 20.45 7.92
CA ALA A 68 17.17 20.58 9.34
C ALA A 68 18.46 19.82 9.73
N VAL A 69 18.63 18.59 9.25
CA VAL A 69 19.84 17.78 9.47
C VAL A 69 21.07 18.47 8.85
N LEU A 70 20.96 18.98 7.62
CA LEU A 70 22.06 19.69 6.96
C LEU A 70 22.42 21.00 7.67
N LYS A 71 21.46 21.68 8.33
CA LYS A 71 21.72 22.88 9.14
C LYS A 71 22.44 22.57 10.46
N GLN A 72 22.37 21.35 10.98
CA GLN A 72 23.00 20.97 12.25
C GLN A 72 24.49 20.61 12.09
N THR A 73 25.02 20.54 10.88
CA THR A 73 26.43 20.17 10.62
C THR A 73 27.36 21.40 10.53
N HIS A 74 27.06 22.50 11.23
CA HIS A 74 27.87 23.71 11.22
C HIS A 74 28.00 24.35 12.60
#